data_AF-Q0VJA1-F1
#
_entry.id   AF-Q0VJA1-F1
#
_cell.length_a   1.000
_cell.length_b   1.000
_cell.length_c   1.000
_cell.angle_alpha   90.00
_cell.angle_beta   90.00
_cell.angle_gamma   90.00
#
_symmetry.space_group_name_H-M   'P 1'
#
loop_
_entity.id
_entity.type
_entity.pdbx_description
1 polymer ?
#
loop_
_entity_poly.entity_id
_entity_poly.type
_entity_poly.pdbx_seq_one_letter_code
_entity_poly.pdbx_strand_id
1 'polypeptide(L)'
;LLQTNVKWPLGWPVGGYPGPQGPYYCGAGADKSFGRDISDAHYKACLYAGINISGTNGEVMPGQWEYQVGPSVGIEAGDHIWCSRYILERITEQAGVVLTLDPKPIEGDWNGAGCHTNYS
;
A
#
# COMPACT_ATOMS: atom_id res chain seq x y z
N LEU A 1 -2.22 -3.51 3.88
CA LEU A 1 -3.66 -3.34 4.19
C LEU A 1 -4.10 -4.47 5.11
N LEU A 2 -4.74 -4.17 6.24
CA LEU A 2 -5.12 -5.14 7.27
C LEU A 2 -6.64 -5.15 7.50
N GLN A 3 -7.18 -6.31 7.84
CA GLN A 3 -8.56 -6.51 8.29
C GLN A 3 -8.73 -5.90 9.69
N THR A 4 -9.78 -5.11 9.89
CA THR A 4 -10.04 -4.31 11.11
C THR A 4 -10.10 -5.14 12.39
N ASN A 5 -10.72 -6.31 12.35
CA ASN A 5 -11.03 -7.09 13.56
C ASN A 5 -9.89 -8.00 14.03
N VAL A 6 -9.01 -8.41 13.11
CA VAL A 6 -8.05 -9.49 13.36
C VAL A 6 -6.59 -9.07 13.12
N LYS A 7 -6.35 -7.81 12.74
CA LYS A 7 -5.02 -7.26 12.37
C LYS A 7 -4.27 -8.16 11.37
N TRP A 8 -5.00 -8.88 10.53
CA TRP A 8 -4.48 -9.82 9.54
C TRP A 8 -4.51 -9.20 8.15
N PRO A 9 -3.58 -9.48 7.23
CA PRO A 9 -3.57 -8.79 5.96
C PRO A 9 -4.82 -9.07 5.12
N LEU A 10 -5.19 -8.09 4.29
CA LEU A 10 -6.34 -8.21 3.40
C LEU A 10 -6.09 -9.35 2.38
N GLY A 11 -7.07 -10.22 2.21
CA GLY A 11 -6.96 -11.41 1.34
C GLY A 11 -6.43 -12.67 2.02
N TRP A 12 -5.97 -12.56 3.27
CA TRP A 12 -5.54 -13.73 4.03
C TRP A 12 -6.72 -14.41 4.73
N PRO A 13 -6.75 -15.75 4.79
CA PRO A 13 -7.73 -16.45 5.62
C PRO A 13 -7.46 -16.14 7.10
N VAL A 14 -8.52 -15.91 7.88
CA VAL A 14 -8.40 -15.61 9.31
C VAL A 14 -7.73 -16.78 10.03
N GLY A 15 -6.61 -16.50 10.72
CA GLY A 15 -5.83 -17.52 11.43
C GLY A 15 -5.02 -18.46 10.51
N GLY A 16 -4.92 -18.15 9.22
CA GLY A 16 -4.16 -18.94 8.25
C GLY A 16 -3.32 -18.07 7.32
N TYR A 17 -2.60 -18.75 6.43
CA TYR A 17 -1.76 -18.13 5.41
C TYR A 17 -2.34 -18.38 4.02
N PRO A 18 -2.20 -17.43 3.08
CA PRO A 18 -2.49 -17.68 1.67
C PRO A 18 -1.42 -18.60 1.06
N GLY A 19 -1.50 -18.83 -0.25
CA GLY A 19 -0.43 -19.49 -0.99
C GLY A 19 0.93 -18.78 -0.84
N PRO A 20 2.04 -19.45 -1.19
CA PRO A 20 3.37 -18.85 -1.11
C PRO A 20 3.48 -17.60 -1.99
N GLN A 21 4.41 -16.71 -1.62
CA GLN A 21 4.73 -15.51 -2.39
C GLN A 21 5.09 -15.87 -3.85
N GLY A 22 4.63 -15.05 -4.81
CA GLY A 22 4.85 -15.31 -6.23
C GLY A 22 3.78 -14.70 -7.14
N PRO A 23 2.50 -15.09 -7.05
CA PRO A 23 1.46 -14.64 -7.97
C PRO A 23 0.93 -13.22 -7.66
N TYR A 24 1.37 -12.59 -6.58
CA TYR A 24 0.79 -11.36 -6.03
C TYR A 24 1.43 -10.08 -6.61
N TYR A 25 2.75 -10.08 -6.82
CA TYR A 25 3.47 -8.91 -7.34
C TYR A 25 2.94 -8.53 -8.72
N CYS A 26 2.44 -7.30 -8.85
CA CYS A 26 1.75 -6.80 -10.05
C CYS A 26 0.62 -7.72 -10.57
N GLY A 27 0.06 -8.57 -9.71
CA GLY A 27 -0.96 -9.54 -10.07
C GLY A 27 -2.32 -8.90 -10.36
N ALA A 28 -3.11 -9.57 -11.21
CA ALA A 28 -4.51 -9.24 -11.47
C ALA A 28 -5.40 -10.46 -11.21
N GLY A 29 -6.61 -10.23 -10.71
CA GLY A 29 -7.55 -11.28 -10.31
C GLY A 29 -7.92 -11.20 -8.83
N ALA A 30 -9.14 -11.65 -8.50
CA ALA A 30 -9.68 -11.60 -7.14
C ALA A 30 -8.92 -12.51 -6.14
N ASP A 31 -8.21 -13.50 -6.65
CA ASP A 31 -7.37 -14.45 -5.91
C ASP A 31 -5.93 -13.94 -5.66
N LYS A 32 -5.57 -12.77 -6.23
CA LYS A 32 -4.19 -12.26 -6.21
C LYS A 32 -4.09 -10.81 -5.76
N SER A 33 -5.05 -9.96 -6.13
CA SER A 33 -4.96 -8.50 -6.00
C SER A 33 -6.00 -7.96 -5.03
N PHE A 34 -5.64 -7.95 -3.74
CA PHE A 34 -6.53 -7.54 -2.65
C PHE A 34 -6.36 -6.06 -2.33
N GLY A 35 -7.45 -5.28 -2.37
CA GLY A 35 -7.43 -3.85 -2.03
C GLY A 35 -7.06 -2.90 -3.19
N ARG A 36 -7.25 -3.34 -4.44
CA ARG A 36 -7.00 -2.50 -5.63
C ARG A 36 -7.88 -1.26 -5.67
N ASP A 37 -9.11 -1.36 -5.19
CA ASP A 37 -10.03 -0.23 -5.02
C ASP A 37 -9.43 0.90 -4.17
N ILE A 38 -8.76 0.55 -3.06
CA ILE A 38 -8.04 1.50 -2.20
C ILE A 38 -6.86 2.12 -2.96
N SER A 39 -6.06 1.30 -3.64
CA SER A 39 -4.90 1.78 -4.41
C SER A 39 -5.30 2.73 -5.53
N ASP A 40 -6.29 2.37 -6.35
CA ASP A 40 -6.76 3.17 -7.48
C ASP A 40 -7.44 4.47 -7.00
N ALA A 41 -8.20 4.41 -5.90
CA ALA A 41 -8.80 5.60 -5.29
C ALA A 41 -7.73 6.55 -4.74
N HIS A 42 -6.72 6.02 -4.04
CA HIS A 42 -5.61 6.81 -3.52
C HIS A 42 -4.81 7.47 -4.63
N TYR A 43 -4.54 6.74 -5.72
CA TYR A 43 -3.83 7.27 -6.87
C TYR A 43 -4.55 8.48 -7.47
N LYS A 44 -5.84 8.35 -7.73
CA LYS A 44 -6.67 9.45 -8.28
C LYS A 44 -6.83 10.61 -7.28
N ALA A 45 -6.98 10.33 -5.99
CA ALA A 45 -7.09 11.36 -4.96
C ALA A 45 -5.80 12.18 -4.82
N CYS A 46 -4.64 11.54 -4.90
CA CYS A 46 -3.35 12.23 -4.89
C CYS A 46 -3.19 13.14 -6.12
N LEU A 47 -3.52 12.64 -7.32
CA LEU A 47 -3.52 13.46 -8.54
C LEU A 47 -4.44 14.68 -8.41
N TYR A 48 -5.66 14.48 -7.92
CA TYR A 48 -6.62 15.56 -7.70
C TYR A 48 -6.12 16.59 -6.68
N ALA A 49 -5.46 16.14 -5.61
CA ALA A 49 -4.90 17.00 -4.57
C ALA A 49 -3.63 17.76 -4.99
N GLY A 50 -3.10 17.51 -6.21
CA GLY A 50 -1.87 18.12 -6.69
C GLY A 50 -0.59 17.49 -6.13
N ILE A 51 -0.67 16.30 -5.55
CA ILE A 51 0.51 15.53 -5.13
C ILE A 51 1.20 14.97 -6.37
N ASN A 52 2.52 15.09 -6.44
CA ASN A 52 3.35 14.52 -7.51
C ASN A 52 3.48 12.99 -7.39
N ILE A 53 2.36 12.27 -7.36
CA ILE A 53 2.33 10.82 -7.41
C ILE A 53 2.70 10.34 -8.82
N SER A 54 3.62 9.39 -8.93
CA SER A 54 4.18 8.94 -10.20
C SER A 54 3.86 7.49 -10.55
N GLY A 55 3.43 6.68 -9.58
CA GLY A 55 3.09 5.28 -9.83
C GLY A 55 2.43 4.58 -8.64
N THR A 56 1.94 3.37 -8.90
CA THR A 56 1.44 2.42 -7.91
C THR A 56 1.61 0.99 -8.43
N ASN A 57 1.88 0.04 -7.54
CA ASN A 57 1.94 -1.39 -7.87
C ASN A 57 1.49 -2.26 -6.68
N GLY A 58 0.99 -3.45 -7.00
CA GLY A 58 0.81 -4.52 -6.00
C GLY A 58 2.16 -5.11 -5.65
N GLU A 59 2.43 -5.27 -4.36
CA GLU A 59 3.70 -5.79 -3.84
C GLU A 59 3.70 -7.32 -3.68
N VAL A 60 4.85 -7.86 -3.28
CA VAL A 60 5.09 -9.31 -3.20
C VAL A 60 4.17 -10.01 -2.18
N MET A 61 3.90 -9.39 -1.03
CA MET A 61 2.99 -9.96 -0.03
C MET A 61 1.52 -9.65 -0.39
N PRO A 62 0.59 -10.63 -0.32
CA PRO A 62 -0.82 -10.38 -0.58
C PRO A 62 -1.40 -9.35 0.39
N GLY A 63 -2.03 -8.30 -0.16
CA GLY A 63 -2.54 -7.14 0.60
C GLY A 63 -1.49 -6.04 0.86
N GLN A 64 -0.28 -6.19 0.33
CA GLN A 64 0.78 -5.18 0.30
C GLN A 64 0.73 -4.40 -1.02
N TRP A 65 0.99 -3.10 -0.94
CA TRP A 65 0.98 -2.18 -2.07
C TRP A 65 2.08 -1.14 -1.90
N GLU A 66 2.55 -0.61 -3.02
CA GLU A 66 3.50 0.50 -3.08
C GLU A 66 2.90 1.63 -3.93
N TYR A 67 3.24 2.87 -3.59
CA TYR A 67 3.05 4.04 -4.43
C TYR A 67 4.32 4.89 -4.42
N GLN A 68 4.59 5.57 -5.53
CA GLN A 68 5.76 6.41 -5.68
C GLN A 68 5.35 7.88 -5.76
N VAL A 69 6.08 8.74 -5.05
CA VAL A 69 5.92 10.20 -5.11
C VAL A 69 7.23 10.79 -5.60
N GLY A 70 7.15 11.59 -6.65
CA GLY A 70 8.27 12.33 -7.19
C GLY A 70 8.40 12.24 -8.73
N PRO A 71 9.34 13.00 -9.32
CA PRO A 71 10.32 13.84 -8.62
C PRO A 71 9.67 15.04 -7.90
N SER A 72 10.24 15.47 -6.78
CA SER A 72 9.79 16.65 -6.01
C SER A 72 11.01 17.32 -5.39
N VAL A 73 11.05 18.64 -5.35
CA VAL A 73 12.28 19.40 -5.06
C VAL A 73 12.34 19.79 -3.59
N GLY A 74 13.42 19.39 -2.91
CA GLY A 74 13.70 19.81 -1.54
C GLY A 74 12.58 19.45 -0.57
N ILE A 75 12.03 20.46 0.12
CA ILE A 75 11.04 20.26 1.18
C ILE A 75 9.71 19.69 0.67
N GLU A 76 9.35 19.97 -0.59
CA GLU A 76 8.10 19.49 -1.18
C GLU A 76 8.00 17.96 -1.21
N ALA A 77 9.13 17.25 -1.30
CA ALA A 77 9.15 15.80 -1.24
C ALA A 77 8.59 15.27 0.10
N GLY A 78 8.94 15.92 1.21
CA GLY A 78 8.40 15.60 2.53
C GLY A 78 6.91 15.95 2.64
N ASP A 79 6.53 17.13 2.16
CA ASP A 79 5.14 17.62 2.21
C ASP A 79 4.21 16.68 1.43
N HIS A 80 4.59 16.31 0.20
CA HIS A 80 3.82 15.38 -0.63
C HIS A 80 3.72 13.97 -0.03
N ILE A 81 4.80 13.44 0.55
CA ILE A 81 4.76 12.12 1.22
C ILE A 81 3.82 12.14 2.43
N TRP A 82 3.85 13.18 3.26
CA TRP A 82 2.96 13.25 4.42
C TRP A 82 1.50 13.43 4.03
N CYS A 83 1.20 14.30 3.07
CA CYS A 83 -0.16 14.48 2.56
C CYS A 83 -0.68 13.21 1.87
N SER A 84 0.15 12.51 1.08
CA SER A 84 -0.26 11.24 0.44
C SER A 84 -0.55 10.14 1.46
N ARG A 85 0.24 10.04 2.55
CA ARG A 85 -0.04 9.12 3.66
C ARG A 85 -1.35 9.43 4.36
N TYR A 86 -1.62 10.72 4.62
CA TYR A 86 -2.89 11.14 5.20
C TYR A 86 -4.07 10.72 4.31
N ILE A 87 -4.02 11.03 3.02
CA ILE A 87 -5.07 10.64 2.06
C ILE A 87 -5.25 9.12 2.04
N LEU A 88 -4.17 8.34 2.05
CA LEU A 88 -4.24 6.88 2.09
C LEU A 88 -4.99 6.39 3.32
N GLU A 89 -4.63 6.89 4.50
CA GLU A 89 -5.28 6.49 5.75
C GLU A 89 -6.77 6.88 5.77
N ARG A 90 -7.12 8.08 5.28
CA ARG A 90 -8.52 8.51 5.11
C ARG A 90 -9.33 7.59 4.18
N ILE A 91 -8.73 7.12 3.09
CA ILE A 91 -9.38 6.17 2.17
C ILE A 91 -9.52 4.80 2.83
N THR A 92 -8.51 4.34 3.57
CA THR A 92 -8.61 3.07 4.29
C THR A 92 -9.68 3.12 5.40
N GLU A 93 -9.85 4.26 6.07
CA GLU A 93 -10.96 4.49 7.02
C GLU A 93 -12.33 4.31 6.34
N GLN A 94 -12.53 4.92 5.17
CA GLN A 94 -13.78 4.79 4.41
C GLN A 94 -14.03 3.36 3.93
N ALA A 95 -12.97 2.62 3.60
CA ALA A 95 -13.05 1.23 3.18
C ALA A 95 -13.21 0.24 4.35
N GLY A 96 -13.12 0.69 5.61
CA GLY A 96 -13.13 -0.20 6.77
C GLY A 96 -11.91 -1.13 6.81
N VAL A 97 -10.75 -0.63 6.38
CA VAL A 97 -9.47 -1.34 6.33
C VAL A 97 -8.45 -0.58 7.18
N VAL A 98 -7.55 -1.31 7.85
CA VAL A 98 -6.47 -0.72 8.65
C VAL A 98 -5.20 -0.59 7.81
N LEU A 99 -4.60 0.58 7.83
CA LEU A 99 -3.27 0.85 7.26
C LEU A 99 -2.18 0.52 8.28
N THR A 100 -1.04 0.00 7.82
CA THR A 100 0.20 -0.08 8.60
C THR A 100 1.36 0.31 7.71
N LEU A 101 2.29 1.09 8.27
CA LEU A 101 3.60 1.41 7.68
C LEU A 101 4.73 0.73 8.47
N ASP A 102 4.40 -0.26 9.30
CA ASP A 102 5.38 -1.08 10.00
C ASP A 102 6.26 -1.82 8.95
N PRO A 103 7.60 -1.81 9.11
CA PRO A 103 8.49 -2.41 8.12
C PRO A 103 8.39 -3.93 8.04
N LYS A 104 7.82 -4.60 9.06
CA LYS A 104 7.63 -6.05 9.12
C LYS A 104 6.29 -6.37 9.79
N PRO A 105 5.17 -6.18 9.07
CA PRO A 105 3.84 -6.32 9.67
C PRO A 105 3.46 -7.78 9.99
N ILE A 106 4.11 -8.75 9.33
CA ILE A 106 3.92 -10.19 9.56
C ILE A 106 5.29 -10.86 9.70
N GLU A 107 5.45 -11.65 10.76
CA GLU A 107 6.66 -12.43 11.01
C GLU A 107 6.79 -13.61 10.03
N GLY A 108 8.02 -14.12 9.88
CA GLY A 108 8.33 -15.24 8.99
C GLY A 108 8.72 -14.82 7.57
N ASP A 109 8.51 -15.74 6.62
CA ASP A 109 8.97 -15.65 5.23
C ASP A 109 8.02 -14.83 4.34
N TRP A 110 7.70 -13.64 4.81
CA TRP A 110 6.89 -12.64 4.10
C TRP A 110 7.71 -11.37 3.89
N ASN A 111 7.57 -10.75 2.72
CA ASN A 111 8.33 -9.53 2.42
C ASN A 111 8.02 -8.41 3.43
N GLY A 112 9.07 -7.63 3.76
CA GLY A 112 8.92 -6.40 4.54
C GLY A 112 8.45 -5.23 3.68
N ALA A 113 8.21 -4.09 4.32
CA ALA A 113 7.88 -2.82 3.68
C ALA A 113 9.02 -1.82 3.87
N GLY A 114 9.53 -1.27 2.77
CA GLY A 114 10.56 -0.24 2.75
C GLY A 114 10.01 1.12 2.28
N CYS A 115 10.85 2.14 2.35
CA CYS A 115 10.58 3.46 1.76
C CYS A 115 11.83 3.90 1.00
N HIS A 116 12.08 3.27 -0.15
CA HIS A 116 13.25 3.56 -0.96
C HIS A 116 13.21 5.01 -1.48
N THR A 117 14.33 5.72 -1.38
CA THR A 117 14.44 7.15 -1.76
C THR A 117 15.43 7.30 -2.90
N ASN A 118 14.94 7.72 -4.06
CA ASN A 118 15.77 8.09 -5.19
C ASN A 118 16.29 9.53 -5.00
N TYR A 119 17.52 9.82 -5.42
CA TYR A 119 18.16 11.14 -5.33
C TYR A 119 19.05 11.38 -6.55
N SER A 120 19.12 12.63 -7.02
CA SER A 120 19.95 13.08 -8.15
C SER A 120 20.59 14.43 -7.86
#